data_AF-A0A518ELZ6-F1
#
_entry.id   AF-A0A518ELZ6-F1
#
_cell.length_a   1.000
_cell.length_b   1.000
_cell.length_c   1.000
_cell.angle_alpha   90.00
_cell.angle_beta   90.00
_cell.angle_gamma   90.00
#
_symmetry.space_group_name_H-M   'P 1'
#
loop_
_entity.id
_entity.type
_entity.pdbx_description
1 polymer ?
#
loop_
_entity_poly.entity_id
_entity_poly.type
_entity_poly.pdbx_seq_one_letter_code
_entity_poly.pdbx_strand_id
1 'polypeptide(L)'
;MKPVVSPSLVRLAVTGVVFASIPGMSDLAVAQSTLYETDFSSADGWTFEQSHPWGNQTFSPEWNVDALPASPAFAPFHSEPTSLNFNHNELGLEWGEWAGSARSPEIDLAESLGTPRLHFWYAYDHETFCQWDAFSVQVLDAGTEQILFQECLSATDLGLRNWVEYDLALDRSWGTVRIRFVHDTLDDWNFNEAGSYVDDLHFIDPRGASLHCEGQPLFNGAGPARLSMALIGQDPEGPVLLRGTGFPANGFAFAFAGPDPGVIPIGHGIRCIGVGTSVRVSLAPTRDLGTPVWSLDPNAGNFAQMAMLDVPIYVQTIFRDGPTINLSDALVFCP
;
A
#
# COMPACT_ATOMS: atom_id res chain seq x y z
N MET A 1 -30.08 -59.02 -32.97
CA MET A 1 -30.13 -58.20 -31.75
C MET A 1 -28.76 -57.55 -31.59
N LYS A 2 -28.69 -56.20 -31.68
CA LYS A 2 -27.47 -55.42 -31.44
C LYS A 2 -27.49 -54.92 -29.99
N PRO A 3 -26.39 -54.96 -29.23
CA PRO A 3 -26.36 -54.30 -27.92
C PRO A 3 -26.16 -52.80 -28.11
N VAL A 4 -27.02 -52.04 -27.43
CA VAL A 4 -26.90 -50.60 -27.23
C VAL A 4 -25.94 -50.40 -26.06
N VAL A 5 -24.81 -49.71 -26.29
CA VAL A 5 -23.91 -49.27 -25.21
C VAL A 5 -24.28 -47.84 -24.85
N SER A 6 -24.70 -47.65 -23.60
CA SER A 6 -25.01 -46.36 -22.98
C SER A 6 -23.70 -45.60 -22.69
N PRO A 7 -23.61 -44.28 -22.91
CA PRO A 7 -22.46 -43.51 -22.47
C PRO A 7 -22.50 -43.33 -20.95
N SER A 8 -21.48 -43.87 -20.28
CA SER A 8 -21.21 -43.61 -18.86
C SER A 8 -20.72 -42.17 -18.69
N LEU A 9 -21.47 -41.40 -17.91
CA LEU A 9 -21.12 -40.07 -17.44
C LEU A 9 -19.95 -40.18 -16.45
N VAL A 10 -18.73 -39.81 -16.86
CA VAL A 10 -17.60 -39.65 -15.93
C VAL A 10 -17.74 -38.27 -15.27
N ARG A 11 -18.21 -38.26 -14.02
CA ARG A 11 -18.10 -37.07 -13.16
C ARG A 11 -16.64 -36.96 -12.72
N LEU A 12 -15.94 -35.96 -13.23
CA LEU A 12 -14.65 -35.54 -12.67
C LEU A 12 -14.92 -34.92 -11.29
N ALA A 13 -14.53 -35.63 -10.24
CA ALA A 13 -14.46 -35.05 -8.91
C ALA A 13 -13.28 -34.07 -8.89
N VAL A 14 -13.57 -32.78 -8.78
CA VAL A 14 -12.56 -31.77 -8.42
C VAL A 14 -12.13 -32.11 -7.00
N THR A 15 -11.02 -32.83 -6.91
CA THR A 15 -10.36 -33.18 -5.67
C THR A 15 -9.25 -32.14 -5.51
N GLY A 16 -9.22 -31.49 -4.35
CA GLY A 16 -8.54 -30.21 -4.13
C GLY A 16 -7.12 -30.11 -4.68
N VAL A 17 -6.80 -28.90 -5.13
CA VAL A 17 -5.43 -28.45 -5.36
C VAL A 17 -4.70 -28.53 -4.01
N VAL A 18 -3.99 -29.64 -3.80
CA VAL A 18 -2.94 -29.71 -2.79
C VAL A 18 -1.75 -29.00 -3.45
N PHE A 19 -1.48 -27.78 -3.03
CA PHE A 19 -0.19 -27.15 -3.31
C PHE A 19 0.88 -28.10 -2.77
N ALA A 20 1.65 -28.72 -3.67
CA ALA A 20 2.88 -29.38 -3.26
C ALA A 20 3.76 -28.29 -2.66
N SER A 21 4.03 -28.38 -1.37
CA SER A 21 4.95 -27.46 -0.70
C SER A 21 6.33 -27.65 -1.34
N ILE A 22 6.78 -26.66 -2.10
CA ILE A 22 8.18 -26.57 -2.52
C ILE A 22 9.01 -26.59 -1.23
N PRO A 23 9.90 -27.58 -1.01
CA PRO A 23 10.76 -27.62 0.16
C PRO A 23 11.70 -26.40 0.06
N GLY A 24 11.40 -25.34 0.81
CA GLY A 24 12.16 -24.08 0.79
C GLY A 24 11.33 -22.79 0.70
N MET A 25 10.00 -22.84 0.48
CA MET A 25 9.14 -21.63 0.43
C MET A 25 8.39 -21.32 1.73
N SER A 26 8.59 -22.08 2.80
CA SER A 26 7.87 -21.89 4.07
C SER A 26 8.20 -20.59 4.82
N ASP A 27 9.13 -19.78 4.33
CA ASP A 27 9.47 -18.45 4.86
C ASP A 27 9.54 -17.39 3.74
N LEU A 28 8.58 -17.39 2.80
CA LEU A 28 8.31 -16.17 2.04
C LEU A 28 7.65 -15.17 3.00
N ALA A 29 8.46 -14.55 3.85
CA ALA A 29 8.06 -13.37 4.61
C ALA A 29 7.49 -12.38 3.60
N VAL A 30 6.21 -12.02 3.78
CA VAL A 30 5.59 -10.92 3.05
C VAL A 30 6.48 -9.72 3.29
N ALA A 31 7.18 -9.28 2.25
CA ALA A 31 8.16 -8.21 2.35
C ALA A 31 7.39 -6.90 2.53
N GLN A 32 7.04 -6.54 3.75
CA GLN A 32 6.45 -5.25 4.03
C GLN A 32 7.51 -4.16 3.83
N SER A 33 7.13 -3.06 3.20
CA SER A 33 7.91 -1.84 3.32
C SER A 33 7.15 -0.78 4.06
N THR A 34 7.80 -0.23 5.05
CA THR A 34 7.41 1.02 5.67
C THR A 34 7.65 2.16 4.67
N LEU A 35 6.58 2.84 4.26
CA LEU A 35 6.68 4.08 3.48
C LEU A 35 6.97 5.28 4.41
N TYR A 36 6.38 5.26 5.60
CA TYR A 36 6.56 6.24 6.65
C TYR A 36 6.25 5.58 8.00
N GLU A 37 7.02 5.91 9.04
CA GLU A 37 6.71 5.52 10.41
C GLU A 37 7.12 6.63 11.37
N THR A 38 6.38 6.76 12.47
CA THR A 38 6.79 7.57 13.60
C THR A 38 6.21 6.99 14.88
N ASP A 39 7.06 6.88 15.89
CA ASP A 39 6.74 6.64 17.29
C ASP A 39 6.54 7.97 18.05
N PHE A 40 6.45 9.09 17.32
CA PHE A 40 6.43 10.43 17.87
C PHE A 40 7.53 10.69 18.90
N SER A 41 8.75 10.25 18.63
CA SER A 41 9.94 10.69 19.37
C SER A 41 10.31 12.16 19.12
N SER A 42 9.75 12.78 18.07
CA SER A 42 9.87 14.22 17.76
C SER A 42 8.72 14.74 16.90
N ALA A 43 8.52 16.06 16.88
CA ALA A 43 7.57 16.73 16.00
C ALA A 43 8.12 17.07 14.59
N ASP A 44 9.28 16.53 14.21
CA ASP A 44 9.95 16.91 12.97
C ASP A 44 9.07 16.64 11.73
N GLY A 45 8.86 17.69 10.94
CA GLY A 45 8.05 17.65 9.71
C GLY A 45 6.54 17.69 9.92
N TRP A 46 6.06 17.64 11.17
CA TRP A 46 4.65 17.88 11.49
C TRP A 46 4.33 19.37 11.47
N THR A 47 3.12 19.71 11.04
CA THR A 47 2.60 21.10 11.07
C THR A 47 1.35 21.14 11.93
N PHE A 48 1.37 21.99 12.95
CA PHE A 48 0.26 22.18 13.87
C PHE A 48 -0.49 23.48 13.55
N GLU A 49 -1.81 23.39 13.44
CA GLU A 49 -2.69 24.53 13.23
C GLU A 49 -3.70 24.62 14.35
N GLN A 50 -3.86 25.80 14.91
CA GLN A 50 -4.90 26.10 15.88
C GLN A 50 -5.96 26.96 15.19
N SER A 51 -7.21 26.54 15.22
CA SER A 51 -8.30 27.22 14.52
C SER A 51 -9.07 28.22 15.38
N HIS A 52 -8.81 28.31 16.69
CA HIS A 52 -9.57 29.20 17.58
C HIS A 52 -8.72 30.06 18.52
N PRO A 53 -8.76 31.40 18.42
CA PRO A 53 -8.05 32.33 19.30
C PRO A 53 -9.01 33.13 20.19
N TRP A 54 -10.10 32.54 20.70
CA TRP A 54 -11.03 33.28 21.55
C TRP A 54 -10.44 33.55 22.92
N GLY A 55 -9.75 34.69 22.99
CA GLY A 55 -9.34 35.30 24.23
C GLY A 55 -7.83 35.40 24.36
N ASN A 56 -7.43 36.43 25.10
CA ASN A 56 -6.06 36.74 25.48
C ASN A 56 -5.50 35.72 26.50
N GLN A 57 -5.81 34.43 26.31
CA GLN A 57 -5.45 33.35 27.20
C GLN A 57 -4.02 32.92 26.88
N THR A 58 -3.15 33.00 27.89
CA THR A 58 -1.73 32.64 27.80
C THR A 58 -1.50 31.14 27.57
N PHE A 59 -2.55 30.33 27.56
CA PHE A 59 -2.49 28.88 27.44
C PHE A 59 -3.71 28.41 26.65
N SER A 60 -3.47 27.71 25.55
CA SER A 60 -4.51 27.20 24.64
C SER A 60 -4.11 25.79 24.24
N PRO A 61 -5.03 24.80 24.23
CA PRO A 61 -4.73 23.46 23.76
C PRO A 61 -4.11 23.48 22.38
N GLU A 62 -3.06 22.68 22.20
CA GLU A 62 -2.37 22.55 20.93
C GLU A 62 -1.98 21.11 20.68
N TRP A 63 -1.81 20.78 19.39
CA TRP A 63 -1.16 19.54 19.02
C TRP A 63 0.33 19.66 19.30
N ASN A 64 0.88 18.70 20.04
CA ASN A 64 2.30 18.63 20.34
C ASN A 64 2.76 17.17 20.47
N VAL A 65 4.07 16.96 20.40
CA VAL A 65 4.69 15.65 20.65
C VAL A 65 5.30 15.66 22.05
N ASP A 66 4.63 15.02 23.01
CA ASP A 66 5.03 15.01 24.41
C ASP A 66 4.48 13.81 25.18
N ALA A 67 4.68 13.81 26.51
CA ALA A 67 4.25 12.77 27.43
C ALA A 67 3.17 13.29 28.41
N LEU A 68 2.32 14.22 27.96
CA LEU A 68 1.35 14.89 28.80
C LEU A 68 -0.10 14.48 28.45
N PRO A 69 -1.04 14.58 29.42
CA PRO A 69 -0.80 14.84 30.84
C PRO A 69 -0.14 13.62 31.51
N ALA A 70 0.80 13.86 32.42
CA ALA A 70 1.44 12.82 33.23
C ALA A 70 0.50 12.31 34.35
N SER A 71 -0.76 12.07 34.03
CA SER A 71 -1.79 11.63 34.97
C SER A 71 -1.77 10.11 35.13
N PRO A 72 -1.84 9.57 36.36
CA PRO A 72 -1.90 8.12 36.56
C PRO A 72 -3.20 7.47 36.07
N ALA A 73 -4.20 8.26 35.68
CA ALA A 73 -5.49 7.78 35.19
C ALA A 73 -5.53 7.52 33.67
N PHE A 74 -4.52 8.00 32.94
CA PHE A 74 -4.45 7.88 31.48
C PHE A 74 -2.98 7.86 31.05
N ALA A 75 -2.54 6.77 30.41
CA ALA A 75 -1.19 6.72 29.87
C ALA A 75 -1.12 7.64 28.65
N PRO A 76 -0.29 8.70 28.66
CA PRO A 76 -0.32 9.72 27.62
C PRO A 76 0.18 9.18 26.27
N PHE A 77 0.93 8.08 26.27
CA PHE A 77 1.45 7.37 25.10
C PHE A 77 1.05 5.88 25.14
N HIS A 78 1.07 5.23 23.98
CA HIS A 78 0.99 3.78 23.81
C HIS A 78 2.38 3.15 23.91
N SER A 79 3.36 3.75 23.22
CA SER A 79 4.77 3.37 23.21
C SER A 79 5.61 4.47 23.86
N GLU A 80 6.31 4.16 24.96
CA GLU A 80 7.17 5.13 25.66
C GLU A 80 8.24 5.75 24.72
N PRO A 81 8.59 7.03 24.86
CA PRO A 81 8.21 7.93 25.96
C PRO A 81 7.17 9.01 25.62
N THR A 82 6.76 9.16 24.36
CA THR A 82 5.98 10.31 23.87
C THR A 82 5.02 9.90 22.76
N SER A 83 4.01 10.72 22.52
CA SER A 83 2.97 10.53 21.51
C SER A 83 2.54 11.88 20.94
N LEU A 84 1.73 11.88 19.89
CA LEU A 84 1.10 13.09 19.36
C LEU A 84 -0.20 13.39 20.08
N ASN A 85 -0.23 14.50 20.82
CA ASN A 85 -1.29 14.81 21.77
C ASN A 85 -1.91 16.16 21.43
N PHE A 86 -3.24 16.22 21.39
CA PHE A 86 -4.00 17.46 21.52
C PHE A 86 -4.45 17.58 22.96
N ASN A 87 -3.72 18.35 23.76
CA ASN A 87 -4.01 18.53 25.17
C ASN A 87 -3.69 19.97 25.60
N HIS A 88 -4.01 20.28 26.85
CA HIS A 88 -3.51 21.46 27.52
C HIS A 88 -2.67 21.06 28.73
N ASN A 89 -1.39 20.81 28.46
CA ASN A 89 -0.33 20.56 29.44
C ASN A 89 -0.69 19.52 30.54
N GLU A 90 -0.36 19.80 31.79
CA GLU A 90 -0.55 18.89 32.94
C GLU A 90 -2.02 18.76 33.38
N LEU A 91 -2.90 19.69 32.99
CA LEU A 91 -4.27 19.79 33.53
C LEU A 91 -5.37 19.22 32.62
N GLY A 92 -5.05 18.93 31.35
CA GLY A 92 -6.06 18.58 30.34
C GLY A 92 -6.75 19.82 29.77
N LEU A 93 -7.77 19.60 28.93
CA LEU A 93 -8.54 20.67 28.28
C LEU A 93 -9.34 21.48 29.32
N GLU A 94 -9.15 22.80 29.31
CA GLU A 94 -9.95 23.75 30.08
C GLU A 94 -11.22 24.15 29.30
N TRP A 95 -12.03 25.03 29.89
CA TRP A 95 -13.34 25.40 29.37
C TRP A 95 -13.22 26.23 28.08
N GLY A 96 -13.94 25.84 27.03
CA GLY A 96 -14.16 26.62 25.80
C GLY A 96 -14.15 25.78 24.52
N GLU A 97 -14.45 26.45 23.40
CA GLU A 97 -14.31 25.88 22.06
C GLU A 97 -12.84 25.82 21.64
N TRP A 98 -12.30 24.61 21.54
CA TRP A 98 -10.97 24.31 21.09
C TRP A 98 -11.01 23.49 19.82
N ALA A 99 -10.26 23.95 18.82
CA ALA A 99 -10.07 23.21 17.61
C ALA A 99 -8.64 23.36 17.12
N GLY A 100 -8.12 22.27 16.59
CA GLY A 100 -6.78 22.24 16.05
C GLY A 100 -6.54 21.01 15.21
N SER A 101 -5.52 21.09 14.36
CA SER A 101 -5.09 19.98 13.53
C SER A 101 -3.60 19.75 13.54
N ALA A 102 -3.20 18.49 13.44
CA ALA A 102 -1.82 18.05 13.24
C ALA A 102 -1.71 17.42 11.86
N ARG A 103 -0.85 17.98 11.01
CA ARG A 103 -0.60 17.50 9.65
C ARG A 103 0.76 16.82 9.56
N SER A 104 0.78 15.63 8.98
CA SER A 104 2.01 14.88 8.74
C SER A 104 2.85 15.52 7.62
N PRO A 105 4.12 15.10 7.49
CA PRO A 105 4.88 15.24 6.24
C PRO A 105 4.14 14.61 5.03
N GLU A 106 4.61 14.92 3.83
CA GLU A 106 4.13 14.29 2.59
C GLU A 106 4.56 12.82 2.53
N ILE A 107 3.65 11.96 2.07
CA ILE A 107 3.86 10.51 1.97
C ILE A 107 3.50 10.10 0.55
N ASP A 108 4.49 9.59 -0.19
CA ASP A 108 4.28 9.17 -1.57
C ASP A 108 3.75 7.73 -1.65
N LEU A 109 2.49 7.59 -2.08
CA LEU A 109 1.87 6.28 -2.31
C LEU A 109 2.13 5.76 -3.73
N ALA A 110 2.70 6.55 -4.64
CA ALA A 110 2.88 6.17 -6.04
C ALA A 110 3.86 5.01 -6.22
N GLU A 111 4.82 4.87 -5.30
CA GLU A 111 5.77 3.75 -5.30
C GLU A 111 5.20 2.47 -4.70
N SER A 112 4.05 2.56 -4.01
CA SER A 112 3.40 1.43 -3.35
C SER A 112 3.12 0.32 -4.36
N LEU A 113 3.63 -0.85 -4.05
CA LEU A 113 3.39 -2.06 -4.81
C LEU A 113 2.04 -2.64 -4.40
N GLY A 114 1.76 -2.73 -3.10
CA GLY A 114 0.52 -3.21 -2.51
C GLY A 114 -0.61 -2.19 -2.42
N THR A 115 -1.64 -2.56 -1.64
CA THR A 115 -2.62 -1.61 -1.09
C THR A 115 -2.02 -1.01 0.17
N PRO A 116 -1.52 0.24 0.14
CA PRO A 116 -0.91 0.85 1.32
C PRO A 116 -1.96 0.96 2.43
N ARG A 117 -1.54 0.79 3.68
CA ARG A 117 -2.40 0.90 4.85
C ARG A 117 -1.85 1.96 5.79
N LEU A 118 -2.73 2.83 6.27
CA LEU A 118 -2.48 3.70 7.41
C LEU A 118 -2.87 2.91 8.67
N HIS A 119 -1.91 2.73 9.55
CA HIS A 119 -2.07 2.08 10.83
C HIS A 119 -1.60 3.02 11.94
N PHE A 120 -2.36 3.13 13.02
CA PHE A 120 -1.95 3.87 14.22
C PHE A 120 -2.75 3.45 15.44
N TRP A 121 -2.24 3.76 16.61
CA TRP A 121 -2.99 3.70 17.86
C TRP A 121 -3.54 5.07 18.19
N TYR A 122 -4.76 5.11 18.73
CA TYR A 122 -5.34 6.35 19.22
C TYR A 122 -6.06 6.15 20.53
N ALA A 123 -6.13 7.21 21.31
CA ALA A 123 -6.93 7.28 22.50
C ALA A 123 -7.51 8.69 22.61
N TYR A 124 -8.60 8.82 23.35
CA TYR A 124 -9.15 10.13 23.65
C TYR A 124 -9.91 10.09 24.96
N ASP A 125 -10.00 11.25 25.58
CA ASP A 125 -10.83 11.58 26.72
C ASP A 125 -11.49 12.88 26.32
N HIS A 126 -12.63 12.76 25.64
CA HIS A 126 -13.56 13.84 25.38
C HIS A 126 -14.99 13.30 25.24
N GLU A 127 -15.99 14.15 25.02
CA GLU A 127 -17.36 13.67 24.89
C GLU A 127 -17.47 12.65 23.75
N THR A 128 -18.19 11.57 24.05
CA THR A 128 -18.49 10.55 23.06
C THR A 128 -19.38 11.18 21.99
N PHE A 129 -19.25 10.77 20.73
CA PHE A 129 -19.99 11.27 19.55
C PHE A 129 -19.45 12.55 18.91
N CYS A 130 -19.18 12.42 17.60
CA CYS A 130 -18.69 13.44 16.68
C CYS A 130 -19.56 14.70 16.50
N GLN A 131 -20.71 14.76 17.16
CA GLN A 131 -21.64 15.89 17.10
C GLN A 131 -21.45 16.86 18.29
N TRP A 132 -20.68 16.43 19.30
CA TRP A 132 -20.31 17.22 20.47
C TRP A 132 -18.81 17.48 20.40
N ASP A 133 -18.00 16.44 20.52
CA ASP A 133 -16.55 16.53 20.31
C ASP A 133 -16.11 15.56 19.21
N ALA A 134 -15.39 16.10 18.23
CA ALA A 134 -14.94 15.36 17.07
C ALA A 134 -13.43 15.18 17.13
N PHE A 135 -12.99 13.94 17.31
CA PHE A 135 -11.66 13.51 16.91
C PHE A 135 -11.77 12.80 15.57
N SER A 136 -11.06 13.29 14.55
CA SER A 136 -11.13 12.72 13.20
C SER A 136 -9.75 12.56 12.56
N VAL A 137 -9.67 11.58 11.68
CA VAL A 137 -8.54 11.37 10.77
C VAL A 137 -8.98 11.74 9.36
N GLN A 138 -8.13 12.50 8.67
CA GLN A 138 -8.31 12.91 7.28
C GLN A 138 -7.10 12.50 6.46
N VAL A 139 -7.34 12.04 5.24
CA VAL A 139 -6.31 11.86 4.21
C VAL A 139 -6.48 12.98 3.20
N LEU A 140 -5.41 13.73 2.97
CA LEU A 140 -5.39 14.90 2.10
C LEU A 140 -4.52 14.63 0.88
N ASP A 141 -4.91 15.17 -0.26
CA ASP A 141 -4.00 15.34 -1.41
C ASP A 141 -2.93 16.37 -1.04
N ALA A 142 -1.64 16.00 -1.11
CA ALA A 142 -0.55 16.85 -0.63
C ALA A 142 -0.36 18.14 -1.44
N GLY A 143 -0.75 18.15 -2.72
CA GLY A 143 -0.58 19.30 -3.61
C GLY A 143 -1.73 20.31 -3.53
N THR A 144 -2.95 19.84 -3.26
CA THR A 144 -4.18 20.64 -3.28
C THR A 144 -4.81 20.85 -1.89
N GLU A 145 -4.36 20.10 -0.88
CA GLU A 145 -4.97 20.02 0.46
C GLU A 145 -6.45 19.60 0.44
N GLN A 146 -6.91 19.00 -0.66
CA GLN A 146 -8.27 18.46 -0.75
C GLN A 146 -8.40 17.22 0.13
N ILE A 147 -9.50 17.13 0.89
CA ILE A 147 -9.86 15.93 1.64
C ILE A 147 -10.25 14.81 0.66
N LEU A 148 -9.47 13.73 0.67
CA LEU A 148 -9.70 12.50 -0.09
C LEU A 148 -10.52 11.49 0.72
N PHE A 149 -10.29 11.47 2.03
CA PHE A 149 -10.98 10.63 2.99
C PHE A 149 -11.10 11.35 4.33
N GLN A 150 -12.19 11.14 5.05
CA GLN A 150 -12.39 11.62 6.41
C GLN A 150 -13.23 10.62 7.19
N GLU A 151 -12.78 10.30 8.40
CA GLU A 151 -13.53 9.50 9.34
C GLU A 151 -13.44 10.13 10.73
N CYS A 152 -14.58 10.20 11.41
CA CYS A 152 -14.61 10.60 12.81
C CYS A 152 -14.49 9.36 13.70
N LEU A 153 -13.53 9.40 14.61
CA LEU A 153 -13.14 8.33 15.50
C LEU A 153 -13.95 8.45 16.81
N SER A 154 -15.19 7.97 16.78
CA SER A 154 -16.06 7.91 17.97
C SER A 154 -16.07 6.51 18.57
N ALA A 155 -15.64 6.36 19.82
CA ALA A 155 -15.77 5.14 20.60
C ALA A 155 -17.20 5.00 21.15
N THR A 156 -18.12 4.49 20.34
CA THR A 156 -19.35 3.92 20.90
C THR A 156 -19.10 2.61 21.65
N ASP A 157 -17.96 1.94 21.43
CA ASP A 157 -17.79 0.54 21.87
C ASP A 157 -16.46 0.18 22.58
N LEU A 158 -15.47 1.07 22.72
CA LEU A 158 -14.10 0.68 23.14
C LEU A 158 -13.56 1.32 24.43
N GLY A 159 -14.39 2.11 25.12
CA GLY A 159 -14.07 2.69 26.42
C GLY A 159 -13.17 3.92 26.30
N LEU A 160 -13.67 5.04 26.80
CA LEU A 160 -12.88 6.25 27.03
C LEU A 160 -11.56 5.88 27.71
N ARG A 161 -10.46 6.56 27.36
CA ARG A 161 -9.13 6.40 27.98
C ARG A 161 -8.39 5.09 27.70
N ASN A 162 -8.82 4.31 26.71
CA ASN A 162 -8.06 3.16 26.22
C ASN A 162 -7.43 3.45 24.86
N TRP A 163 -6.23 2.89 24.65
CA TRP A 163 -5.61 2.85 23.33
C TRP A 163 -6.35 1.85 22.43
N VAL A 164 -6.72 2.31 21.25
CA VAL A 164 -7.44 1.58 20.22
C VAL A 164 -6.63 1.60 18.94
N GLU A 165 -6.53 0.44 18.31
CA GLU A 165 -5.89 0.28 17.02
C GLU A 165 -6.84 0.75 15.91
N TYR A 166 -6.32 1.58 14.99
CA TYR A 166 -6.99 2.00 13.78
C TYR A 166 -6.20 1.55 12.56
N ASP A 167 -6.91 0.98 11.57
CA ASP A 167 -6.31 0.52 10.34
C ASP A 167 -7.22 0.86 9.13
N LEU A 168 -6.67 1.63 8.19
CA LEU A 168 -7.34 2.11 6.98
C LEU A 168 -6.54 1.72 5.73
N ALA A 169 -7.20 1.04 4.80
CA ALA A 169 -6.67 0.84 3.45
C ALA A 169 -6.72 2.15 2.64
N LEU A 170 -5.60 2.52 2.01
CA LEU A 170 -5.46 3.73 1.21
C LEU A 170 -5.48 3.41 -0.28
N ASP A 171 -5.97 4.34 -1.10
CA ASP A 171 -5.94 4.22 -2.55
C ASP A 171 -4.64 4.83 -3.11
N ARG A 172 -3.78 3.98 -3.68
CA ARG A 172 -2.54 4.39 -4.37
C ARG A 172 -2.75 5.43 -5.48
N SER A 173 -3.94 5.50 -6.07
CA SER A 173 -4.25 6.48 -7.13
C SER A 173 -4.31 7.92 -6.63
N TRP A 174 -4.34 8.11 -5.31
CA TRP A 174 -4.23 9.43 -4.66
C TRP A 174 -2.83 10.04 -4.78
N GLY A 175 -1.80 9.27 -5.15
CA GLY A 175 -0.45 9.79 -5.32
C GLY A 175 0.19 10.19 -3.99
N THR A 176 0.64 11.43 -3.87
CA THR A 176 1.26 11.94 -2.62
C THR A 176 0.20 12.49 -1.69
N VAL A 177 0.15 11.99 -0.46
CA VAL A 177 -0.85 12.35 0.54
C VAL A 177 -0.24 12.96 1.80
N ARG A 178 -1.08 13.59 2.63
CA ARG A 178 -0.80 13.93 4.03
C ARG A 178 -1.91 13.36 4.92
N ILE A 179 -1.57 13.01 6.16
CA ILE A 179 -2.55 12.73 7.20
C ILE A 179 -2.79 13.98 8.00
N ARG A 180 -4.04 14.25 8.32
CA ARG A 180 -4.43 15.29 9.25
C ARG A 180 -5.29 14.69 10.35
N PHE A 181 -4.83 14.82 11.58
CA PHE A 181 -5.64 14.60 12.76
C PHE A 181 -6.31 15.91 13.14
N VAL A 182 -7.60 15.87 13.44
CA VAL A 182 -8.38 17.06 13.83
C VAL A 182 -9.08 16.77 15.13
N HIS A 183 -8.93 17.67 16.08
CA HIS A 183 -9.76 17.77 17.28
C HIS A 183 -10.61 19.02 17.17
N ASP A 184 -11.89 18.92 17.50
CA ASP A 184 -12.86 20.01 17.43
C ASP A 184 -13.95 19.81 18.49
N THR A 185 -14.06 20.75 19.43
CA THR A 185 -15.14 20.78 20.43
C THR A 185 -16.29 21.65 19.93
N LEU A 186 -17.44 21.07 19.60
CA LEU A 186 -18.50 21.71 18.82
C LEU A 186 -19.62 22.34 19.66
N ASP A 187 -19.83 21.92 20.92
CA ASP A 187 -21.02 22.30 21.68
C ASP A 187 -20.78 23.06 23.00
N ASP A 188 -19.52 23.37 23.32
CA ASP A 188 -19.11 24.38 24.32
C ASP A 188 -19.51 24.02 25.78
N TRP A 189 -19.84 22.75 26.08
CA TRP A 189 -20.39 22.32 27.36
C TRP A 189 -19.37 21.65 28.30
N ASN A 190 -18.80 22.39 29.24
CA ASN A 190 -18.07 21.88 30.43
C ASN A 190 -17.17 20.64 30.23
N PHE A 191 -15.96 20.86 29.72
CA PHE A 191 -14.98 19.79 29.58
C PHE A 191 -13.87 19.90 30.62
N ASN A 192 -13.58 18.77 31.26
CA ASN A 192 -12.47 18.55 32.18
C ASN A 192 -11.82 17.23 31.75
N GLU A 193 -11.36 17.22 30.50
CA GLU A 193 -11.05 16.01 29.75
C GLU A 193 -9.61 16.06 29.26
N ALA A 194 -8.97 14.91 29.07
CA ALA A 194 -7.55 14.88 28.76
C ALA A 194 -7.25 15.32 27.31
N GLY A 195 -8.16 15.15 26.36
CA GLY A 195 -7.97 15.50 24.95
C GLY A 195 -7.85 14.30 24.00
N SER A 196 -7.10 14.43 22.90
CA SER A 196 -6.94 13.38 21.87
C SER A 196 -5.47 12.99 21.67
N TYR A 197 -5.23 11.72 21.39
CA TYR A 197 -3.89 11.12 21.42
C TYR A 197 -3.72 10.17 20.24
N VAL A 198 -2.56 10.22 19.60
CA VAL A 198 -2.16 9.33 18.50
C VAL A 198 -0.75 8.84 18.76
N ASP A 199 -0.52 7.56 18.51
CA ASP A 199 0.79 6.94 18.68
C ASP A 199 1.03 5.84 17.64
N ASP A 200 2.29 5.41 17.49
CA ASP A 200 2.73 4.31 16.64
C ASP A 200 2.11 4.38 15.24
N LEU A 201 2.34 5.49 14.55
CA LEU A 201 1.78 5.71 13.22
C LEU A 201 2.69 5.08 12.16
N HIS A 202 2.11 4.16 11.39
CA HIS A 202 2.80 3.42 10.35
C HIS A 202 2.05 3.48 9.02
N PHE A 203 2.79 3.69 7.94
CA PHE A 203 2.35 3.45 6.58
C PHE A 203 3.01 2.20 6.08
N ILE A 204 2.25 1.12 6.08
CA ILE A 204 2.72 -0.17 5.64
C ILE A 204 2.23 -0.36 4.21
N ASP A 205 3.17 -0.47 3.28
CA ASP A 205 2.90 -1.10 2.00
C ASP A 205 3.14 -2.61 2.17
N PRO A 206 2.08 -3.43 2.25
CA PRO A 206 2.24 -4.86 2.14
C PRO A 206 2.66 -5.16 0.70
N ARG A 207 3.96 -5.10 0.42
CA ARG A 207 4.48 -5.76 -0.77
C ARG A 207 4.21 -7.24 -0.51
N GLY A 208 3.31 -7.84 -1.28
CA GLY A 208 3.30 -9.29 -1.31
C GLY A 208 4.67 -9.76 -1.77
N ALA A 209 4.95 -11.04 -1.59
CA ALA A 209 6.24 -11.64 -1.94
C ALA A 209 6.77 -11.08 -3.28
N SER A 210 7.83 -10.29 -3.22
CA SER A 210 8.43 -9.68 -4.40
C SER A 210 9.66 -10.47 -4.81
N LEU A 211 9.61 -11.07 -5.99
CA LEU A 211 10.74 -11.71 -6.64
C LEU A 211 11.40 -10.70 -7.58
N HIS A 212 12.62 -10.27 -7.22
CA HIS A 212 13.42 -9.40 -8.07
C HIS A 212 14.24 -10.21 -9.06
N CYS A 213 14.18 -9.84 -10.33
CA CYS A 213 14.83 -10.56 -11.41
C CYS A 213 15.57 -9.57 -12.31
N GLU A 214 16.90 -9.64 -12.35
CA GLU A 214 17.67 -8.82 -13.28
C GLU A 214 17.64 -9.44 -14.69
N GLY A 215 17.20 -8.65 -15.66
CA GLY A 215 17.24 -9.05 -17.07
C GLY A 215 18.62 -8.86 -17.65
N GLN A 216 19.04 -9.78 -18.53
CA GLN A 216 20.21 -9.54 -19.36
C GLN A 216 19.76 -8.94 -20.70
N PRO A 217 20.39 -7.84 -21.16
CA PRO A 217 20.12 -7.29 -22.48
C PRO A 217 20.51 -8.32 -23.54
N LEU A 218 19.63 -8.57 -24.51
CA LEU A 218 19.87 -9.58 -25.55
C LEU A 218 20.60 -9.01 -26.78
N PHE A 219 20.57 -7.69 -26.99
CA PHE A 219 21.27 -7.01 -28.09
C PHE A 219 22.13 -5.85 -27.60
N ASN A 220 23.28 -5.66 -28.26
CA ASN A 220 24.18 -4.53 -28.05
C ASN A 220 23.45 -3.20 -28.34
N GLY A 221 23.20 -2.41 -27.30
CA GLY A 221 22.67 -1.04 -27.43
C GLY A 221 21.56 -0.72 -26.44
N ALA A 222 20.82 -1.72 -25.97
CA ALA A 222 19.81 -1.53 -24.94
C ALA A 222 20.48 -1.35 -23.57
N GLY A 223 20.12 -0.29 -22.83
CA GLY A 223 20.47 -0.17 -21.42
C GLY A 223 19.95 -1.36 -20.61
N PRO A 224 20.49 -1.63 -19.41
CA PRO A 224 20.02 -2.73 -18.57
C PRO A 224 18.57 -2.48 -18.15
N ALA A 225 17.63 -3.32 -18.61
CA ALA A 225 16.27 -3.37 -18.09
C ALA A 225 16.24 -4.27 -16.86
N ARG A 226 15.61 -3.80 -15.78
CA ARG A 226 15.44 -4.55 -14.53
C ARG A 226 13.97 -4.84 -14.32
N LEU A 227 13.62 -6.10 -14.05
CA LEU A 227 12.24 -6.47 -13.75
C LEU A 227 12.11 -6.76 -12.27
N SER A 228 11.03 -6.31 -11.68
CA SER A 228 10.61 -6.72 -10.35
C SER A 228 9.22 -7.33 -10.48
N MET A 229 9.08 -8.59 -10.10
CA MET A 229 7.78 -9.21 -9.98
C MET A 229 7.33 -9.07 -8.54
N ALA A 230 6.11 -8.59 -8.33
CA ALA A 230 5.52 -8.58 -7.01
C ALA A 230 4.17 -9.28 -7.08
N LEU A 231 3.98 -10.31 -6.27
CA LEU A 231 2.64 -10.67 -5.85
C LEU A 231 2.13 -9.48 -5.06
N ILE A 232 1.01 -8.91 -5.46
CA ILE A 232 0.43 -7.75 -4.80
C ILE A 232 -0.94 -8.18 -4.28
N GLY A 233 -1.02 -8.37 -2.97
CA GLY A 233 -2.22 -8.86 -2.28
C GLY A 233 -1.93 -10.06 -1.37
N GLN A 234 -2.74 -10.19 -0.31
CA GLN A 234 -2.79 -11.40 0.52
C GLN A 234 -3.69 -12.50 -0.05
N ASP A 235 -4.37 -12.21 -1.16
CA ASP A 235 -5.18 -13.20 -1.86
C ASP A 235 -4.29 -13.99 -2.82
N PRO A 236 -4.06 -15.31 -2.59
CA PRO A 236 -3.33 -16.14 -3.54
C PRO A 236 -4.03 -16.25 -4.90
N GLU A 237 -5.29 -15.83 -5.01
CA GLU A 237 -6.05 -15.78 -6.27
C GLU A 237 -6.03 -14.39 -6.94
N GLY A 238 -5.40 -13.38 -6.32
CA GLY A 238 -5.26 -12.03 -6.85
C GLY A 238 -4.29 -11.94 -8.04
N PRO A 239 -4.37 -10.87 -8.85
CA PRO A 239 -3.47 -10.69 -9.99
C PRO A 239 -2.02 -10.51 -9.54
N VAL A 240 -1.09 -11.20 -10.21
CA VAL A 240 0.36 -10.98 -10.04
C VAL A 240 0.75 -9.75 -10.85
N LEU A 241 1.37 -8.76 -10.22
CA LEU A 241 1.78 -7.53 -10.88
C LEU A 241 3.26 -7.59 -11.24
N LEU A 242 3.54 -7.40 -12.53
CA LEU A 242 4.87 -7.33 -13.09
C LEU A 242 5.26 -5.86 -13.22
N ARG A 243 6.34 -5.40 -12.58
CA ARG A 243 6.85 -4.03 -12.70
C ARG A 243 8.20 -4.01 -13.39
N GLY A 244 8.30 -3.27 -14.49
CA GLY A 244 9.56 -2.96 -15.14
C GLY A 244 10.22 -1.73 -14.54
N THR A 245 11.55 -1.67 -14.57
CA THR A 245 12.37 -0.50 -14.25
C THR A 245 13.54 -0.40 -15.23
N GLY A 246 14.05 0.81 -15.44
CA GLY A 246 15.14 1.06 -16.40
C GLY A 246 14.70 1.05 -17.87
N PHE A 247 13.39 1.11 -18.15
CA PHE A 247 12.91 1.29 -19.52
C PHE A 247 13.06 2.76 -19.94
N PRO A 248 13.22 3.06 -21.25
CA PRO A 248 13.14 4.41 -21.74
C PRO A 248 11.77 5.04 -21.44
N ALA A 249 11.77 6.27 -20.92
CA ALA A 249 10.54 7.04 -20.71
C ALA A 249 9.85 7.37 -22.05
N ASN A 250 8.54 7.63 -22.01
CA ASN A 250 7.73 8.06 -23.17
C ASN A 250 7.66 7.04 -24.33
N GLY A 251 7.78 5.75 -24.02
CA GLY A 251 7.66 4.64 -24.96
C GLY A 251 6.55 3.68 -24.58
N PHE A 252 6.76 2.43 -24.95
CA PHE A 252 5.93 1.31 -24.53
C PHE A 252 6.81 0.09 -24.30
N ALA A 253 6.31 -0.84 -23.51
CA ALA A 253 6.90 -2.15 -23.32
C ALA A 253 5.84 -3.25 -23.45
N PHE A 254 6.25 -4.39 -23.98
CA PHE A 254 5.51 -5.64 -23.99
C PHE A 254 6.15 -6.60 -23.01
N ALA A 255 5.34 -7.37 -22.30
CA ALA A 255 5.78 -8.53 -21.55
C ALA A 255 5.13 -9.80 -22.13
N PHE A 256 5.93 -10.85 -22.23
CA PHE A 256 5.52 -12.19 -22.57
C PHE A 256 5.94 -13.11 -21.45
N ALA A 257 5.04 -13.97 -20.99
CA ALA A 257 5.32 -14.91 -19.92
C ALA A 257 5.02 -16.35 -20.36
N GLY A 258 5.85 -17.31 -19.97
CA GLY A 258 5.68 -18.72 -20.31
C GLY A 258 6.58 -19.65 -19.49
N PRO A 259 6.38 -20.98 -19.57
CA PRO A 259 7.09 -21.96 -18.75
C PRO A 259 8.43 -22.40 -19.34
N ASP A 260 8.73 -21.98 -20.58
CA ASP A 260 9.93 -22.37 -21.31
C ASP A 260 10.82 -21.15 -21.57
N PRO A 261 12.15 -21.23 -21.31
CA PRO A 261 13.12 -20.25 -21.75
C PRO A 261 13.30 -20.38 -23.27
N GLY A 262 12.40 -19.77 -24.02
CA GLY A 262 12.50 -19.63 -25.48
C GLY A 262 12.64 -18.16 -25.87
N VAL A 263 13.17 -17.87 -27.06
CA VAL A 263 13.42 -16.50 -27.56
C VAL A 263 12.34 -16.04 -28.56
N ILE A 264 11.70 -14.87 -28.39
CA ILE A 264 10.76 -14.27 -29.38
C ILE A 264 11.53 -13.53 -30.49
N PRO A 265 11.21 -13.71 -31.78
CA PRO A 265 11.83 -12.93 -32.86
C PRO A 265 11.08 -11.62 -33.14
N ILE A 266 11.80 -10.50 -33.19
CA ILE A 266 11.29 -9.21 -33.68
C ILE A 266 12.32 -8.59 -34.63
N GLY A 267 12.06 -8.72 -35.94
CA GLY A 267 12.83 -8.07 -37.02
C GLY A 267 14.15 -8.77 -37.41
N HIS A 268 14.34 -8.97 -38.73
CA HIS A 268 15.50 -9.50 -39.49
C HIS A 268 16.34 -10.68 -38.94
N GLY A 269 16.02 -11.26 -37.79
CA GLY A 269 16.65 -12.47 -37.24
C GLY A 269 15.62 -13.31 -36.51
N ILE A 270 15.46 -14.56 -36.94
CA ILE A 270 14.50 -15.52 -36.37
C ILE A 270 15.17 -16.26 -35.22
N ARG A 271 14.50 -16.39 -34.08
CA ARG A 271 14.73 -17.42 -33.07
C ARG A 271 13.43 -17.73 -32.34
N CYS A 272 13.26 -18.95 -31.83
CA CYS A 272 11.96 -19.54 -31.46
C CYS A 272 11.67 -19.52 -29.94
N ILE A 273 10.44 -19.18 -29.56
CA ILE A 273 9.78 -19.68 -28.34
C ILE A 273 9.01 -20.94 -28.72
N GLY A 274 9.16 -22.02 -27.94
CA GLY A 274 8.28 -23.18 -28.06
C GLY A 274 6.82 -22.74 -27.91
N VAL A 275 6.02 -22.93 -28.95
CA VAL A 275 4.66 -22.42 -29.11
C VAL A 275 3.63 -23.07 -28.18
N GLY A 276 4.05 -23.70 -27.07
CA GLY A 276 3.18 -24.47 -26.21
C GLY A 276 2.15 -23.63 -25.46
N THR A 277 2.60 -22.56 -24.77
CA THR A 277 1.78 -21.97 -23.69
C THR A 277 2.14 -20.52 -23.32
N SER A 278 2.93 -19.77 -24.12
CA SER A 278 3.25 -18.39 -23.76
C SER A 278 2.03 -17.45 -23.87
N VAL A 279 1.84 -16.62 -22.85
CA VAL A 279 0.75 -15.64 -22.77
C VAL A 279 1.31 -14.25 -23.01
N ARG A 280 0.74 -13.55 -24.00
CA ARG A 280 0.97 -12.12 -24.16
C ARG A 280 0.24 -11.41 -23.02
N VAL A 281 0.99 -10.71 -22.18
CA VAL A 281 0.44 -10.10 -20.98
C VAL A 281 -0.32 -8.82 -21.33
N SER A 282 0.34 -7.86 -21.97
CA SER A 282 -0.28 -6.65 -22.57
C SER A 282 0.80 -5.66 -23.04
N LEU A 283 0.37 -4.61 -23.75
CA LEU A 283 1.16 -3.39 -23.97
C LEU A 283 1.02 -2.50 -22.73
N ALA A 284 2.14 -2.10 -22.12
CA ALA A 284 2.16 -1.13 -21.03
C ALA A 284 2.89 0.15 -21.49
N PRO A 285 2.32 1.34 -21.26
CA PRO A 285 3.04 2.59 -21.50
C PRO A 285 4.18 2.76 -20.49
N THR A 286 5.29 3.38 -20.89
CA THR A 286 6.44 3.67 -20.00
C THR A 286 6.44 5.13 -19.54
N ARG A 287 5.24 5.69 -19.28
CA ARG A 287 5.02 7.14 -19.04
C ARG A 287 5.69 7.66 -17.76
N ASP A 288 5.73 6.84 -16.71
CA ASP A 288 6.23 7.24 -15.40
C ASP A 288 7.68 6.77 -15.23
N LEU A 289 8.65 7.59 -15.64
CA LEU A 289 10.09 7.32 -15.46
C LEU A 289 10.60 5.99 -16.05
N GLY A 290 9.88 5.39 -17.00
CA GLY A 290 10.29 4.10 -17.53
C GLY A 290 9.86 2.89 -16.69
N THR A 291 8.74 2.99 -15.95
CA THR A 291 8.23 1.88 -15.13
C THR A 291 6.90 1.32 -15.64
N PRO A 292 6.90 0.48 -16.69
CA PRO A 292 5.68 -0.21 -17.12
C PRO A 292 5.18 -1.18 -16.04
N VAL A 293 3.86 -1.25 -15.85
CA VAL A 293 3.21 -2.22 -14.96
C VAL A 293 2.29 -3.11 -15.79
N TRP A 294 2.39 -4.42 -15.60
CA TRP A 294 1.51 -5.40 -16.22
C TRP A 294 0.78 -6.23 -15.16
N SER A 295 -0.48 -6.53 -15.41
CA SER A 295 -1.28 -7.43 -14.57
C SER A 295 -1.35 -8.82 -15.19
N LEU A 296 -0.90 -9.82 -14.45
CA LEU A 296 -1.01 -11.24 -14.78
C LEU A 296 -2.17 -11.79 -13.96
N ASP A 297 -3.27 -12.13 -14.61
CA ASP A 297 -4.34 -12.87 -13.94
C ASP A 297 -3.93 -14.34 -13.85
N PRO A 298 -3.63 -14.89 -12.66
CA PRO A 298 -3.26 -16.29 -12.50
C PRO A 298 -4.41 -17.23 -12.92
N ASN A 299 -5.66 -16.74 -12.92
CA ASN A 299 -6.84 -17.51 -13.31
C ASN A 299 -7.12 -17.45 -14.83
N ALA A 300 -6.41 -16.59 -15.58
CA ALA A 300 -6.50 -16.62 -17.03
C ALA A 300 -6.05 -17.99 -17.53
N GLY A 301 -6.86 -18.64 -18.39
CA GLY A 301 -6.79 -20.08 -18.63
C GLY A 301 -5.42 -20.63 -19.06
N ASN A 302 -4.55 -19.82 -19.65
CA ASN A 302 -3.18 -20.22 -20.00
C ASN A 302 -2.20 -20.09 -18.82
N PHE A 303 -2.42 -19.13 -17.91
CA PHE A 303 -1.62 -18.94 -16.70
C PHE A 303 -1.99 -19.93 -15.60
N ALA A 304 -3.28 -20.22 -15.44
CA ALA A 304 -3.77 -21.22 -14.48
C ALA A 304 -3.14 -22.61 -14.74
N GLN A 305 -3.00 -22.97 -16.02
CA GLN A 305 -2.33 -24.22 -16.41
C GLN A 305 -0.84 -24.25 -16.04
N MET A 306 -0.15 -23.10 -16.10
CA MET A 306 1.26 -23.00 -15.73
C MET A 306 1.45 -23.05 -14.21
N ALA A 307 0.60 -22.34 -13.45
CA ALA A 307 0.65 -22.34 -11.99
C ALA A 307 0.42 -23.73 -11.38
N MET A 308 -0.40 -24.58 -12.02
CA MET A 308 -0.63 -25.95 -11.55
C MET A 308 0.56 -26.90 -11.74
N LEU A 309 1.55 -26.55 -12.57
CA LEU A 309 2.63 -27.47 -12.97
C LEU A 309 3.95 -27.25 -12.21
N ASP A 310 4.03 -26.28 -11.29
CA ASP A 310 5.24 -25.94 -10.54
C ASP A 310 6.46 -25.68 -11.47
N VAL A 311 6.22 -24.97 -12.58
CA VAL A 311 7.24 -24.66 -13.59
C VAL A 311 7.63 -23.19 -13.47
N PRO A 312 8.93 -22.84 -13.54
CA PRO A 312 9.39 -21.45 -13.53
C PRO A 312 8.72 -20.61 -14.61
N ILE A 313 8.45 -19.33 -14.30
CA ILE A 313 7.86 -18.38 -15.25
C ILE A 313 8.97 -17.51 -15.84
N TYR A 314 9.19 -17.64 -17.14
CA TYR A 314 10.12 -16.80 -17.89
C TYR A 314 9.39 -15.58 -18.40
N VAL A 315 9.98 -14.39 -18.21
CA VAL A 315 9.41 -13.15 -18.72
C VAL A 315 10.36 -12.49 -19.72
N GLN A 316 9.92 -12.36 -20.96
CA GLN A 316 10.62 -11.56 -21.97
C GLN A 316 9.94 -10.21 -22.11
N THR A 317 10.75 -9.14 -22.06
CA THR A 317 10.26 -7.78 -22.30
C THR A 317 10.82 -7.23 -23.60
N ILE A 318 9.98 -6.51 -24.34
CA ILE A 318 10.35 -5.80 -25.56
C ILE A 318 9.91 -4.35 -25.42
N PHE A 319 10.78 -3.41 -25.72
CA PHE A 319 10.49 -1.99 -25.54
C PHE A 319 11.09 -1.15 -26.65
N ARG A 320 10.58 0.08 -26.79
CA ARG A 320 11.12 1.05 -27.75
C ARG A 320 12.32 1.77 -27.14
N ASP A 321 13.47 1.69 -27.82
CA ASP A 321 14.71 2.34 -27.40
C ASP A 321 14.87 3.70 -28.11
N GLY A 322 14.28 4.73 -27.52
CA GLY A 322 14.41 6.12 -27.98
C GLY A 322 13.49 6.52 -29.16
N PRO A 323 13.82 7.63 -29.86
CA PRO A 323 12.95 8.22 -30.88
C PRO A 323 12.92 7.45 -32.21
N THR A 324 13.85 6.51 -32.44
CA THR A 324 13.83 5.63 -33.62
C THR A 324 12.84 4.47 -33.44
N ILE A 325 12.50 3.74 -34.51
CA ILE A 325 11.57 2.58 -34.47
C ILE A 325 12.31 1.30 -34.00
N ASN A 326 13.51 1.44 -33.42
CA ASN A 326 14.27 0.29 -32.97
C ASN A 326 13.60 -0.32 -31.74
N LEU A 327 13.34 -1.62 -31.81
CA LEU A 327 12.84 -2.42 -30.70
C LEU A 327 14.04 -3.09 -30.03
N SER A 328 14.19 -2.86 -28.74
CA SER A 328 15.15 -3.54 -27.88
C SER A 328 14.44 -4.61 -27.05
N ASP A 329 15.13 -5.67 -26.69
CA ASP A 329 14.62 -6.77 -25.88
C ASP A 329 15.54 -7.13 -24.71
N ALA A 330 14.92 -7.55 -23.61
CA ALA A 330 15.58 -8.08 -22.44
C ALA A 330 14.87 -9.35 -22.00
N LEU A 331 15.65 -10.41 -21.77
CA LEU A 331 15.15 -11.65 -21.19
C LEU A 331 15.40 -11.62 -19.69
N VAL A 332 14.33 -11.89 -18.93
CA VAL A 332 14.37 -11.87 -17.48
C VAL A 332 13.97 -13.24 -16.95
N PHE A 333 14.80 -13.77 -16.07
CA PHE A 333 14.58 -15.06 -15.41
C PHE A 333 14.05 -14.84 -14.00
N CYS A 334 12.86 -15.36 -13.73
CA CYS A 334 12.25 -15.34 -12.42
C CYS A 334 12.01 -16.78 -11.97
N PRO A 335 12.81 -17.29 -11.01
CA PRO A 335 12.69 -18.67 -10.53
C PRO A 335 11.36 -18.95 -9.84
#